data_AF-A0A8J8TK78-F1
#
_entry.id   AF-A0A8J8TK78-F1
#
_cell.length_a   1.000
_cell.length_b   1.000
_cell.length_c   1.000
_cell.angle_alpha   90.00
_cell.angle_beta   90.00
_cell.angle_gamma   90.00
#
_symmetry.space_group_name_H-M   'P 1'
#
loop_
_entity.id
_entity.type
_entity.pdbx_description
1 polymer ?
#
loop_
_entity_poly.entity_id
_entity_poly.type
_entity_poly.pdbx_seq_one_letter_code
_entity_poly.pdbx_strand_id
1 'polypeptide(L)'
;QRIYELGGSLPRDIREVADISACADAYLPQNWKDPKEILKVLLEAEQCAIRTWKEVCDMTYGKDPRTYDLAQRILQEEIEHEAWFLELLYARPSGHFRRSYPGEGPQSRKSKFE
;
A
#
# COMPACT_ATOMS: atom_id res chain seq x y z
N GLN A 1 15.81 -2.45 -1.20
CA GLN A 1 16.81 -2.90 -2.19
C GLN A 1 16.80 -2.05 -3.47
N ARG A 2 15.66 -1.92 -4.17
CA ARG A 2 15.59 -1.20 -5.46
C ARG A 2 16.15 0.24 -5.43
N ILE A 3 15.89 0.99 -4.36
CA ILE A 3 16.41 2.36 -4.15
C ILE A 3 17.94 2.42 -4.26
N TYR A 4 18.67 1.49 -3.62
CA TYR A 4 20.13 1.44 -3.67
C TYR A 4 20.69 1.05 -5.03
N GLU A 5 19.99 0.17 -5.77
CA GLU A 5 20.39 -0.21 -7.13
C GLU A 5 20.29 0.95 -8.13
N LEU A 6 19.41 1.91 -7.84
CA LEU A 6 19.27 3.16 -8.60
C LEU A 6 20.26 4.26 -8.13
N GLY A 7 21.17 3.94 -7.20
CA GLY A 7 22.14 4.88 -6.64
C GLY A 7 21.59 5.77 -5.53
N GLY A 8 20.35 5.55 -5.09
CA GLY A 8 19.74 6.26 -3.96
C GLY A 8 20.14 5.68 -2.60
N SER A 9 19.71 6.34 -1.54
CA SER A 9 19.88 5.88 -0.16
C SER A 9 18.65 6.26 0.67
N LEU A 10 18.38 5.45 1.70
CA LEU A 10 17.39 5.82 2.71
C LEU A 10 18.05 6.70 3.79
N PRO A 11 17.33 7.69 4.33
CA PRO A 11 17.75 8.41 5.52
C PRO A 11 18.11 7.47 6.67
N ARG A 12 19.07 7.87 7.52
CA ARG A 12 19.49 7.06 8.67
C ARG A 12 18.61 7.29 9.90
N ASP A 13 18.05 8.48 10.06
CA ASP A 13 17.06 8.75 11.10
C ASP A 13 15.66 8.37 10.57
N ILE A 14 14.91 7.63 11.38
CA ILE A 14 13.53 7.25 11.06
C ILE A 14 12.60 8.46 10.99
N ARG A 15 12.93 9.55 11.69
CA ARG A 15 12.18 10.81 11.62
C ARG A 15 12.29 11.45 10.24
N GLU A 16 13.50 11.45 9.67
CA GLU A 16 13.72 11.94 8.31
C GLU A 16 12.96 11.11 7.27
N VAL A 17 12.74 9.80 7.51
CA VAL A 17 11.88 8.96 6.67
C VAL A 17 10.40 9.38 6.79
N ALA A 18 9.93 9.69 7.99
CA ALA A 18 8.56 10.16 8.20
C ALA A 18 8.34 11.54 7.55
N ASP A 19 9.31 12.44 7.66
CA ASP A 19 9.25 13.80 7.10
C ASP A 19 9.14 13.82 5.56
N ILE A 20 9.63 12.78 4.88
CA ILE A 20 9.53 12.63 3.42
C ILE A 20 8.38 11.72 2.98
N SER A 21 7.54 11.27 3.91
CA SER A 21 6.40 10.44 3.57
C SER A 21 5.33 11.24 2.83
N ALA A 22 4.69 10.61 1.84
CA ALA A 22 3.72 11.29 0.97
C ALA A 22 2.34 11.50 1.64
N CYS A 23 2.07 10.77 2.72
CA CYS A 23 0.78 10.73 3.38
C CYS A 23 0.84 11.40 4.74
N ALA A 24 -0.27 12.00 5.15
CA ALA A 24 -0.38 12.58 6.49
C ALA A 24 -0.29 11.48 7.56
N ASP A 25 0.22 11.87 8.73
CA ASP A 25 0.27 11.00 9.90
C ASP A 25 -1.12 10.50 10.29
N ALA A 26 -1.23 9.18 10.47
CA ALA A 26 -2.44 8.56 10.99
C ALA A 26 -2.50 8.74 12.51
N TYR A 27 -3.41 9.59 12.98
CA TYR A 27 -3.69 9.77 14.40
C TYR A 27 -4.88 8.93 14.84
N LEU A 28 -4.84 8.49 16.10
CA LEU A 28 -5.96 7.80 16.71
C LEU A 28 -7.17 8.76 16.76
N PRO A 29 -8.36 8.37 16.27
CA PRO A 29 -9.52 9.24 16.27
C PRO A 29 -10.00 9.49 17.71
N GLN A 30 -10.64 10.64 17.94
CA GLN A 30 -11.12 11.01 19.29
C GLN A 30 -12.04 9.94 19.89
N ASN A 31 -12.90 9.34 19.05
CA ASN A 31 -13.80 8.27 19.45
C ASN A 31 -13.28 6.87 19.05
N TRP A 32 -12.03 6.57 19.39
CA TRP A 32 -11.37 5.30 19.05
C TRP A 32 -12.04 4.03 19.59
N LYS A 33 -12.95 4.16 20.56
CA LYS A 33 -13.73 3.02 21.07
C LYS A 33 -14.75 2.52 20.03
N ASP A 34 -15.10 3.34 19.05
CA ASP A 34 -15.81 2.89 17.86
C ASP A 34 -14.80 2.43 16.80
N PRO A 35 -14.69 1.11 16.52
CA PRO A 35 -13.77 0.60 15.51
C PRO A 35 -13.99 1.19 14.12
N LYS A 36 -15.20 1.67 13.81
CA LYS A 36 -15.49 2.30 12.52
C LYS A 36 -14.72 3.59 12.32
N GLU A 37 -14.48 4.35 13.38
CA GLU A 37 -13.67 5.57 13.29
C GLU A 37 -12.21 5.24 13.00
N ILE A 38 -11.68 4.14 13.56
CA ILE A 38 -10.34 3.65 13.23
C ILE A 38 -10.28 3.21 11.77
N LEU A 39 -11.27 2.44 11.31
CA LEU A 39 -11.34 1.97 9.92
C LEU A 39 -11.40 3.13 8.91
N LYS A 40 -12.04 4.26 9.26
CA LYS A 40 -12.05 5.46 8.40
C LYS A 40 -10.65 6.07 8.26
N VAL A 41 -9.89 6.19 9.36
CA VAL A 41 -8.51 6.68 9.31
C VAL A 41 -7.63 5.76 8.45
N LEU A 42 -7.78 4.44 8.60
CA LEU A 42 -7.05 3.48 7.78
C LEU A 42 -7.46 3.55 6.31
N LEU A 43 -8.75 3.68 6.01
CA LEU A 43 -9.24 3.85 4.63
C LEU A 43 -8.64 5.09 3.96
N GLU A 44 -8.56 6.21 4.67
CA GLU A 44 -7.93 7.44 4.16
C GLU A 44 -6.43 7.26 3.91
N ALA A 45 -5.74 6.51 4.77
CA ALA A 45 -4.33 6.17 4.61
C ALA A 45 -4.10 5.32 3.34
N GLU A 46 -4.90 4.26 3.13
CA GLU A 46 -4.78 3.43 1.92
C GLU A 46 -5.07 4.23 0.65
N GLN A 47 -6.09 5.09 0.68
CA GLN A 47 -6.40 5.97 -0.45
C GLN A 47 -5.25 6.91 -0.80
N CYS A 48 -4.48 7.35 0.19
CA CYS A 48 -3.26 8.12 -0.04
C CYS A 48 -2.14 7.27 -0.64
N ALA A 49 -1.93 6.05 -0.12
CA ALA A 49 -0.96 5.11 -0.65
C ALA A 49 -1.25 4.77 -2.13
N ILE A 50 -2.51 4.49 -2.48
CA ILE A 50 -2.95 4.23 -3.86
C ILE A 50 -2.55 5.36 -4.80
N ARG A 51 -2.80 6.62 -4.43
CA ARG A 51 -2.43 7.79 -5.24
C ARG A 51 -0.91 7.84 -5.46
N THR A 52 -0.15 7.68 -4.38
CA THR A 52 1.32 7.73 -4.40
C THR A 52 1.90 6.63 -5.29
N TRP A 53 1.45 5.38 -5.12
CA TRP A 53 1.97 4.26 -5.91
C TRP A 53 1.53 4.32 -7.38
N LYS A 54 0.35 4.89 -7.66
CA LYS A 54 -0.08 5.18 -9.03
C LYS A 54 0.87 6.18 -9.70
N GLU A 55 1.26 7.25 -9.01
CA GLU A 55 2.23 8.21 -9.55
C GLU A 55 3.58 7.54 -9.84
N VAL A 56 4.07 6.66 -8.96
CA VAL A 56 5.30 5.89 -9.21
C VAL A 56 5.16 4.98 -10.43
N CYS A 57 4.01 4.32 -10.60
CA CYS A 57 3.72 3.52 -11.80
C CYS A 57 3.78 4.39 -13.05
N ASP A 58 3.11 5.55 -13.05
CA ASP A 58 3.07 6.46 -14.20
C ASP A 58 4.47 6.99 -14.55
N MET A 59 5.29 7.30 -13.53
CA MET A 59 6.67 7.76 -13.71
C MET A 59 7.58 6.71 -14.34
N THR A 60 7.36 5.44 -14.02
CA THR A 60 8.26 4.32 -14.38
C THR A 60 7.81 3.55 -15.62
N TYR A 61 6.54 3.71 -16.03
CA TYR A 61 5.98 3.06 -17.19
C TYR A 61 6.80 3.32 -18.47
N GLY A 62 7.19 2.23 -19.15
CA GLY A 62 8.00 2.28 -20.37
C GLY A 62 9.46 2.74 -20.19
N LYS A 63 9.89 3.11 -18.98
CA LYS A 63 11.24 3.62 -18.68
C LYS A 63 12.05 2.69 -17.80
N ASP A 64 11.42 2.13 -16.77
CA ASP A 64 12.04 1.19 -15.84
C ASP A 64 11.08 0.02 -15.56
N PRO A 65 11.12 -1.03 -16.40
CA PRO A 65 10.20 -2.17 -16.27
C PRO A 65 10.28 -2.87 -14.92
N ARG A 66 11.46 -2.87 -14.27
CA ARG A 66 11.65 -3.54 -12.99
C ARG A 66 11.03 -2.76 -11.84
N THR A 67 11.22 -1.44 -11.82
CA THR A 67 10.56 -0.59 -10.81
C THR A 67 9.06 -0.54 -11.06
N TYR A 68 8.62 -0.51 -12.31
CA TYR A 68 7.20 -0.55 -12.66
C TYR A 68 6.51 -1.84 -12.17
N ASP A 69 7.10 -3.02 -12.44
CA ASP A 69 6.56 -4.30 -11.93
C ASP A 69 6.47 -4.31 -10.39
N LEU A 70 7.47 -3.76 -9.70
CA LEU A 70 7.44 -3.65 -8.24
C LEU A 70 6.33 -2.70 -7.76
N ALA A 71 6.26 -1.50 -8.32
CA ALA A 71 5.27 -0.49 -7.94
C ALA A 71 3.84 -0.95 -8.24
N GLN A 72 3.63 -1.62 -9.38
CA GLN A 72 2.33 -2.17 -9.77
C GLN A 72 1.83 -3.23 -8.79
N ARG A 73 2.72 -4.09 -8.28
CA ARG A 73 2.36 -5.10 -7.26
C ARG A 73 1.96 -4.45 -5.94
N ILE A 74 2.70 -3.44 -5.50
CA ILE A 74 2.35 -2.71 -4.28
C ILE A 74 1.00 -2.01 -4.47
N LEU A 75 0.81 -1.29 -5.58
CA LEU A 75 -0.46 -0.65 -5.92
C LEU A 75 -1.64 -1.63 -5.89
N GLN A 76 -1.46 -2.85 -6.39
CA GLN A 76 -2.49 -3.90 -6.33
C GLN A 76 -2.82 -4.28 -4.87
N GLU A 77 -1.82 -4.39 -3.99
CA GLU A 77 -2.04 -4.64 -2.56
C GLU A 77 -2.80 -3.48 -1.88
N GLU A 78 -2.47 -2.23 -2.21
CA GLU A 78 -3.17 -1.07 -1.62
C GLU A 78 -4.65 -0.99 -2.05
N ILE A 79 -4.94 -1.25 -3.33
CA ILE A 79 -6.33 -1.32 -3.85
C ILE A 79 -7.12 -2.42 -3.13
N GLU A 80 -6.45 -3.53 -2.80
CA GLU A 80 -7.05 -4.58 -2.00
C GLU A 80 -7.29 -4.12 -0.56
N HIS A 81 -6.34 -3.46 0.10
CA HIS A 81 -6.56 -2.97 1.45
C HIS A 81 -7.73 -1.97 1.51
N GLU A 82 -7.84 -1.07 0.54
CA GLU A 82 -9.00 -0.16 0.42
C GLU A 82 -10.32 -0.94 0.34
N ALA A 83 -10.44 -1.90 -0.56
CA ALA A 83 -11.69 -2.62 -0.74
C ALA A 83 -12.07 -3.50 0.48
N TRP A 84 -11.09 -3.97 1.27
CA TRP A 84 -11.36 -4.60 2.58
C TRP A 84 -11.93 -3.62 3.59
N PHE A 85 -11.34 -2.42 3.70
CA PHE A 85 -11.85 -1.40 4.62
C PHE A 85 -13.25 -0.94 4.23
N LEU A 86 -13.54 -0.80 2.94
CA LEU A 86 -14.88 -0.49 2.43
C LEU A 86 -15.90 -1.60 2.76
N GLU A 87 -15.51 -2.88 2.67
CA GLU A 87 -16.36 -4.00 3.08
C GLU A 87 -16.65 -3.95 4.59
N LEU A 88 -15.63 -3.77 5.43
CA LEU A 88 -15.79 -3.70 6.89
C LEU A 88 -16.66 -2.51 7.32
N LEU A 89 -16.57 -1.38 6.62
CA LEU A 89 -17.35 -0.18 6.92
C LEU A 89 -18.80 -0.25 6.42
N TYR A 90 -19.01 -0.77 5.21
CA TYR A 90 -20.27 -0.62 4.48
C TYR A 90 -20.96 -1.94 4.10
N ALA A 91 -20.41 -3.09 4.50
CA ALA A 91 -20.90 -4.42 4.16
C ALA A 91 -21.14 -4.62 2.65
N ARG A 92 -20.34 -3.95 1.81
CA ARG A 92 -20.37 -4.13 0.36
C ARG A 92 -19.55 -5.37 -0.03
N PRO A 93 -20.02 -6.20 -0.96
CA PRO A 93 -19.22 -7.31 -1.46
C PRO A 93 -17.96 -6.75 -2.12
N SER A 94 -16.80 -7.00 -1.52
CA SER A 94 -15.51 -6.70 -2.12
C SER A 94 -15.19 -7.81 -3.12
N GLY A 95 -14.68 -7.45 -4.30
CA GLY A 95 -14.28 -8.42 -5.33
C GLY A 95 -12.99 -9.16 -5.00
N HIS A 96 -12.71 -9.39 -3.72
CA HIS A 96 -11.39 -9.79 -3.23
C HIS A 96 -11.03 -11.24 -3.50
N PHE A 97 -9.75 -11.42 -3.83
CA PHE A 97 -9.12 -12.73 -3.81
C PHE A 97 -8.95 -13.19 -2.36
N ARG A 98 -9.52 -14.36 -2.02
CA ARG A 98 -9.24 -15.02 -0.73
C ARG A 98 -7.75 -15.37 -0.66
N ARG A 99 -7.03 -14.76 0.29
CA ARG A 99 -5.68 -15.22 0.69
C ARG A 99 -5.80 -16.65 1.21
N SER A 100 -4.84 -17.53 0.89
CA SER A 100 -4.87 -18.89 1.44
C SER A 100 -4.48 -18.89 2.91
N TYR A 101 -3.55 -18.00 3.31
CA TYR A 101 -3.09 -17.82 4.70
C TYR A 101 -2.84 -16.34 5.07
N PRO A 102 -2.90 -15.96 6.36
CA PRO A 102 -2.53 -14.62 6.83
C PRO A 102 -1.10 -14.24 6.43
N GLY A 103 -0.90 -13.03 5.89
CA GLY A 103 0.41 -12.54 5.42
C GLY A 103 0.79 -12.92 3.99
N GLU A 104 -0.01 -13.74 3.30
CA GLU A 104 0.18 -14.01 1.87
C GLU A 104 -0.38 -12.84 1.05
N GLY A 105 0.45 -12.22 0.19
CA GLY A 105 -0.02 -11.28 -0.83
C GLY A 105 -0.44 -12.08 -2.08
N PRO A 106 -1.50 -11.71 -2.79
CA PRO A 106 -1.92 -12.44 -4.00
C PRO A 106 -0.81 -12.53 -5.06
N GLN A 107 0.13 -11.57 -5.07
CA GLN A 107 1.27 -11.52 -5.98
C GLN A 107 2.62 -11.83 -5.29
N SER A 108 2.63 -12.24 -4.02
CA SER A 108 3.86 -12.51 -3.27
C SER A 108 4.49 -13.87 -3.62
N ARG A 109 3.72 -14.76 -4.28
CA ARG A 109 4.27 -16.00 -4.84
C ARG A 109 5.17 -15.67 -6.01
N LYS A 110 6.48 -15.81 -5.81
CA LYS A 110 7.37 -16.11 -6.94
C LYS A 110 6.81 -17.39 -7.57
N SER A 111 6.38 -17.32 -8.84
CA SER A 111 6.15 -18.51 -9.66
C SER A 111 7.32 -19.46 -9.43
N LYS A 112 7.07 -20.58 -8.75
CA LYS A 112 8.00 -21.70 -8.78
C LYS A 112 7.94 -22.16 -10.23
N PHE A 113 8.93 -21.74 -11.02
CA PHE A 113 9.20 -22.42 -12.27
C PHE A 113 9.55 -23.86 -11.91
N GLU A 114 8.61 -24.77 -12.17
CA GLU A 114 8.91 -26.17 -12.47
C GLU A 114 9.29 -26.28 -13.95
#